data_AF-A0AAD6RAQ5-F1
#
_entry.id   AF-A0AAD6RAQ5-F1
#
_cell.length_a   1.000
_cell.length_b   1.000
_cell.length_c   1.000
_cell.angle_alpha   90.00
_cell.angle_beta   90.00
_cell.angle_gamma   90.00
#
_symmetry.space_group_name_H-M   'P 1'
#
loop_
_entity.id
_entity.type
_entity.pdbx_description
1 polymer ?
#
loop_
_entity_poly.entity_id
_entity_poly.type
_entity_poly.pdbx_seq_one_letter_code
_entity_poly.pdbx_strand_id
1 'polypeptide(L)'
;MELVNITIERGAVVKGPVISVDSSGRQEGVPVNLEGTPFFFSYTNFFIAVGCNTRATLWTKTGTTEHVGCDSICSNGTSITNIRPENGACSGKDCCQDMLW
;
A
#
# COMPACT_ATOMS: atom_id res chain seq x y z
N MET A 1 -6.33 -2.52 6.04
CA MET A 1 -6.68 -2.95 4.67
C MET A 1 -6.11 -4.34 4.48
N GLU A 2 -6.87 -5.27 3.91
CA GLU A 2 -6.42 -6.63 3.58
C GLU A 2 -6.75 -6.91 2.10
N LEU A 3 -5.83 -7.54 1.36
CA LEU A 3 -6.06 -8.00 -0.01
C LEU A 3 -6.32 -9.50 -0.01
N VAL A 4 -7.43 -9.94 -0.60
CA VAL A 4 -7.82 -11.34 -0.72
C VAL A 4 -8.07 -11.71 -2.18
N ASN A 5 -8.05 -13.01 -2.49
CA ASN A 5 -8.32 -13.56 -3.83
C ASN A 5 -7.45 -12.95 -4.96
N ILE A 6 -6.15 -12.77 -4.69
CA ILE A 6 -5.17 -12.26 -5.67
C ILE A 6 -5.01 -13.27 -6.81
N THR A 7 -5.22 -12.83 -8.05
CA THR A 7 -4.94 -13.59 -9.27
C THR A 7 -4.30 -12.71 -10.34
N ILE A 8 -3.38 -13.26 -11.12
CA ILE A 8 -2.65 -12.54 -12.18
C ILE A 8 -3.61 -12.04 -13.27
N GLU A 9 -4.70 -12.77 -13.54
CA GLU A 9 -5.65 -12.46 -14.62
C GLU A 9 -6.90 -11.67 -14.17
N ARG A 10 -7.34 -11.77 -12.90
CA ARG A 10 -8.60 -11.17 -12.43
C ARG A 10 -8.42 -10.08 -11.36
N GLY A 11 -7.20 -9.89 -10.86
CA GLY A 11 -6.89 -8.87 -9.87
C GLY A 11 -7.03 -9.33 -8.42
N ALA A 12 -7.16 -8.38 -7.49
CA ALA A 12 -7.34 -8.62 -6.05
C ALA A 12 -8.65 -8.01 -5.53
N VAL A 13 -9.15 -8.51 -4.39
CA VAL A 13 -10.30 -7.96 -3.67
C VAL A 13 -9.79 -7.25 -2.41
N VAL A 14 -10.19 -6.00 -2.20
CA VAL A 14 -9.83 -5.22 -1.02
C VAL A 14 -10.88 -5.39 0.07
N LYS A 15 -10.45 -5.76 1.29
CA LYS A 15 -11.25 -5.72 2.52
C LYS A 15 -10.85 -4.53 3.39
N GLY A 16 -11.84 -3.76 3.79
CA GLY A 16 -11.70 -2.58 4.65
C GLY A 16 -12.04 -1.27 3.93
N PRO A 17 -12.00 -0.14 4.65
CA PRO A 17 -12.33 1.16 4.08
C PRO A 17 -11.33 1.56 3.00
N VAL A 18 -11.83 2.06 1.86
CA VAL A 18 -11.02 2.67 0.81
C VAL A 18 -11.33 4.15 0.72
N ILE A 19 -10.27 4.96 0.66
CA ILE A 19 -10.33 6.40 0.48
C ILE A 19 -9.60 6.77 -0.80
N SER A 20 -10.18 7.66 -1.60
CA SER A 20 -9.45 8.32 -2.69
C SER A 20 -8.74 9.56 -2.16
N VAL A 21 -7.49 9.74 -2.57
CA VAL A 21 -6.74 10.98 -2.34
C VAL A 21 -6.48 11.60 -3.70
N ASP A 22 -6.87 12.86 -3.87
CA ASP A 22 -6.59 13.56 -5.13
C ASP A 22 -5.10 13.89 -5.27
N SER A 23 -4.65 14.13 -6.51
CA SER A 23 -3.25 14.48 -6.79
C SER A 23 -2.82 15.84 -6.23
N SER A 24 -3.77 16.65 -5.75
CA SER A 24 -3.50 17.91 -5.07
C SER A 24 -3.22 17.74 -3.58
N GLY A 25 -3.34 16.51 -3.05
CA GLY A 25 -3.12 16.18 -1.65
C GLY A 25 -4.25 16.67 -0.74
N ARG A 26 -5.39 17.07 -1.30
CA ARG A 26 -6.56 17.42 -0.48
C ARG A 26 -7.18 16.14 0.03
N GLN A 27 -7.23 16.02 1.36
CA GLN A 27 -7.94 14.97 2.07
C GLN A 27 -9.45 15.26 2.08
N GLU A 28 -10.06 15.43 0.91
CA GLU A 28 -11.50 15.27 0.77
C GLU A 28 -11.75 13.77 0.63
N GLY A 29 -11.68 13.07 1.77
CA GLY A 29 -11.83 11.62 1.86
C GLY A 29 -13.25 11.20 1.54
N VAL A 30 -13.63 11.25 0.26
CA VAL A 30 -14.88 10.67 -0.21
C VAL A 30 -14.69 9.15 -0.14
N PRO A 31 -15.53 8.43 0.63
CA PRO A 31 -15.47 6.98 0.64
C PRO A 31 -15.82 6.47 -0.75
N VAL A 32 -14.91 5.72 -1.36
CA VAL A 32 -15.11 5.11 -2.67
C VAL A 32 -15.49 3.66 -2.48
N ASN A 33 -16.65 3.25 -3.00
CA ASN A 33 -17.03 1.85 -3.00
C ASN A 33 -16.32 1.12 -4.16
N LEU A 34 -15.30 0.35 -3.82
CA LEU A 34 -14.55 -0.48 -4.76
C LEU A 34 -14.90 -1.98 -4.63
N GLU A 35 -15.97 -2.30 -3.90
CA GLU A 35 -16.45 -3.68 -3.76
C GLU A 35 -16.80 -4.28 -5.13
N GLY A 36 -16.23 -5.45 -5.44
CA GLY A 36 -16.43 -6.15 -6.70
C GLY A 36 -15.65 -5.58 -7.90
N THR A 37 -14.88 -4.50 -7.73
CA THR A 37 -14.02 -3.97 -8.81
C THR A 37 -12.68 -4.72 -8.88
N PRO A 38 -12.20 -5.07 -10.08
CA PRO A 38 -10.90 -5.71 -10.24
C PRO A 38 -9.76 -4.70 -10.11
N PHE A 39 -8.77 -4.99 -9.27
CA PHE A 39 -7.49 -4.28 -9.26
C PHE A 39 -6.48 -5.05 -10.10
N PHE A 40 -6.12 -4.51 -11.27
CA PHE A 40 -5.17 -5.17 -12.17
C PHE A 40 -3.74 -5.00 -11.69
N PHE A 41 -3.00 -6.11 -11.66
CA PHE A 41 -1.57 -6.12 -11.45
C PHE A 41 -0.87 -5.74 -12.76
N SER A 42 -0.03 -4.72 -12.73
CA SER A 42 0.87 -4.40 -13.85
C SER A 42 2.08 -5.34 -13.84
N TYR A 43 2.98 -5.29 -14.82
CA TYR A 43 4.25 -6.03 -14.77
C TYR A 43 5.16 -5.61 -13.60
N THR A 44 4.93 -4.42 -13.03
CA THR A 44 5.71 -3.84 -11.93
C THR A 44 4.74 -3.31 -10.89
N ASN A 45 4.39 -4.13 -9.90
CA ASN A 45 3.53 -3.70 -8.80
C ASN A 45 4.38 -3.35 -7.60
N PHE A 46 4.12 -2.17 -7.06
CA PHE A 46 4.69 -1.72 -5.81
C PHE A 46 3.63 -1.82 -4.73
N PHE A 47 3.98 -2.47 -3.64
CA PHE A 47 3.21 -2.43 -2.41
C PHE A 47 3.79 -1.31 -1.55
N ILE A 48 2.98 -0.31 -1.21
CA ILE A 48 3.41 0.86 -0.44
C ILE A 48 2.61 0.91 0.86
N ALA A 49 3.29 0.98 1.99
CA ALA A 49 2.69 1.36 3.26
C ALA A 49 3.15 2.75 3.66
N VAL A 50 2.20 3.55 4.14
CA VAL A 50 2.42 4.89 4.63
C VAL A 50 2.11 4.90 6.12
N GLY A 51 3.07 5.33 6.93
CA GLY A 51 3.00 5.21 8.38
C GLY A 51 4.38 5.30 9.03
N CYS A 52 4.41 5.62 10.33
CA CYS A 52 5.61 5.53 11.18
C CYS A 52 5.55 4.19 11.93
N ASN A 53 6.69 3.48 12.04
CA ASN A 53 6.78 2.11 12.58
C ASN A 53 5.75 1.16 11.95
N THR A 54 5.59 1.23 10.64
CA THR A 54 4.60 0.44 9.90
C THR A 54 5.30 -0.66 9.13
N ARG A 55 4.78 -1.89 9.26
CA ARG A 55 5.23 -3.04 8.48
C ARG A 55 4.16 -3.44 7.47
N ALA A 56 4.59 -3.62 6.24
CA ALA A 56 3.79 -4.04 5.12
C ALA A 56 4.29 -5.41 4.65
N THR A 57 3.43 -6.43 4.62
CA THR A 57 3.83 -7.79 4.21
C THR A 57 2.81 -8.41 3.27
N LEU A 58 3.31 -9.14 2.28
CA LEU A 58 2.51 -10.03 1.46
C LEU A 58 2.97 -11.46 1.74
N TRP A 59 2.02 -12.31 2.09
CA TRP A 59 2.28 -13.71 2.40
C TRP A 59 1.88 -14.59 1.22
N THR A 60 2.56 -15.73 1.07
CA THR A 60 2.11 -16.78 0.16
C THR A 60 0.72 -17.27 0.58
N LYS A 61 -0.02 -17.90 -0.35
CA LYS A 61 -1.37 -18.44 -0.08
C LYS A 61 -1.43 -19.35 1.15
N THR A 62 -0.35 -20.06 1.47
CA THR A 62 -0.26 -20.95 2.62
C THR A 62 -0.01 -20.21 3.94
N GLY A 63 0.35 -18.92 3.90
CA GLY A 63 0.66 -18.11 5.08
C GLY A 63 1.98 -18.49 5.78
N THR A 64 2.73 -19.44 5.22
CA THR A 64 3.95 -19.98 5.84
C THR A 64 5.20 -19.22 5.47
N THR A 65 5.13 -18.41 4.41
CA THR A 65 6.29 -17.73 3.84
C THR A 65 5.90 -16.32 3.46
N GLU A 66 6.65 -15.35 3.96
CA GLU A 66 6.56 -13.98 3.48
C GLU A 66 7.15 -13.93 2.07
N HIS A 67 6.37 -13.43 1.12
CA HIS A 67 6.80 -13.32 -0.26
C HIS A 67 7.57 -12.02 -0.50
N VAL A 68 7.09 -10.93 0.10
CA VAL A 68 7.64 -9.58 -0.03
C VAL A 68 7.25 -8.76 1.20
N GLY A 69 8.09 -7.81 1.63
CA GLY A 69 7.85 -7.07 2.86
C GLY A 69 8.74 -5.84 3.05
N CYS A 70 8.17 -4.81 3.68
CA CYS A 70 8.90 -3.59 4.03
C CYS A 70 8.53 -3.05 5.40
N ASP A 71 9.45 -2.29 5.98
CA ASP A 71 9.28 -1.58 7.25
C ASP A 71 9.58 -0.09 7.06
N SER A 72 8.82 0.76 7.75
CA SER A 72 9.08 2.19 7.86
C SER A 72 9.51 2.57 9.28
N ILE A 73 10.42 3.52 9.37
CA ILE A 73 10.78 4.21 10.61
C ILE A 73 10.18 5.62 10.61
N CYS A 74 10.07 6.21 11.79
CA CYS A 74 9.55 7.56 11.93
C CYS A 74 10.62 8.58 11.54
N SER A 75 10.25 9.61 10.79
CA SER A 75 11.07 10.82 10.72
C SER A 75 11.17 11.46 12.11
N ASN A 76 12.12 12.39 12.30
CA ASN A 76 12.32 13.05 13.59
C ASN A 76 11.11 13.97 13.91
N GLY A 77 10.03 13.39 14.43
CA GLY A 77 8.71 14.00 14.62
C GLY A 77 7.62 12.93 14.61
N THR A 78 6.71 12.96 15.58
CA THR A 78 5.67 11.93 15.79
C THR A 78 4.52 11.96 14.78
N SER A 79 4.55 12.87 13.81
CA SER A 79 3.41 13.14 12.93
C SER A 79 3.79 13.16 11.46
N ILE A 80 3.13 12.29 10.69
CA ILE A 80 3.28 12.16 9.24
C ILE A 80 2.54 13.33 8.59
N THR A 81 3.25 14.43 8.33
CA THR A 81 2.60 15.65 7.82
C THR A 81 2.73 15.80 6.31
N ASN A 82 3.73 15.16 5.68
CA ASN A 82 3.97 15.26 4.24
C ASN A 82 4.74 14.02 3.74
N ILE A 83 4.05 12.93 3.37
CA ILE A 83 4.69 11.91 2.54
C ILE A 83 4.85 12.53 1.15
N ARG A 84 6.01 13.13 0.91
CA ARG A 84 6.47 13.41 -0.44
C ARG A 84 7.46 12.31 -0.79
N PRO A 85 7.07 11.34 -1.63
CA PRO A 85 8.02 10.38 -2.16
C PRO A 85 9.16 11.17 -2.83
N GLU A 86 10.38 11.06 -2.33
CA GLU A 86 11.53 11.65 -3.02
C GLU A 86 11.66 10.96 -4.38
N ASN A 87 11.58 11.74 -5.47
CA ASN A 87 11.58 11.22 -6.84
C ASN A 87 10.46 10.20 -7.16
N GLY A 88 9.33 10.27 -6.45
CA GLY A 88 8.24 9.29 -6.64
C GLY A 88 8.43 7.97 -5.88
N ALA A 89 9.55 7.80 -5.16
CA ALA A 89 9.86 6.60 -4.40
C ALA A 89 9.61 6.79 -2.90
N CYS A 90 9.01 5.79 -2.28
CA CYS A 90 8.74 5.74 -0.86
C CYS A 90 9.74 4.80 -0.16
N SER A 91 10.66 5.34 0.64
CA SER A 91 11.75 4.54 1.21
C SER A 91 12.11 4.93 2.64
N GLY A 92 11.93 3.99 3.55
CA GLY A 92 12.50 4.00 4.90
C GLY A 92 11.83 4.92 5.91
N LYS A 93 11.51 6.18 5.57
CA LYS A 93 10.95 7.15 6.53
C LYS A 93 9.50 7.49 6.26
N ASP A 94 8.66 7.36 7.28
CA ASP A 94 7.20 7.60 7.27
C ASP A 94 6.41 6.82 6.21
N CYS A 95 7.09 6.00 5.41
CA CYS A 95 6.51 5.12 4.43
C CYS A 95 7.56 4.06 4.03
N CYS A 96 7.11 2.93 3.49
CA CYS A 96 7.96 1.92 2.88
C CYS A 96 7.31 1.38 1.61
N GLN A 97 8.12 0.92 0.66
CA GLN A 97 7.66 0.25 -0.54
C GLN A 97 8.47 -1.01 -0.82
N ASP A 98 7.84 -2.00 -1.44
CA ASP A 98 8.53 -3.16 -1.98
C ASP A 98 7.88 -3.61 -3.29
N MET A 99 8.65 -4.28 -4.15
CA MET A 99 8.22 -4.70 -5.48
C MET A 99 7.85 -6.18 -5.46
N LEU A 100 6.67 -6.53 -6.00
CA LEU A 100 6.37 -7.92 -6.33
C LEU A 100 7.21 -8.35 -7.54
N TRP A 101 8.04 -9.39 -7.36
CA TRP A 101 8.77 -10.09 -8.43
C TRP A 101 8.08 -11.40 -8.81
#